data_AF-A0A7W9MHG8-F1
#
_entry.id   AF-A0A7W9MHG8-F1
#
_cell.length_a   1.000
_cell.length_b   1.000
_cell.length_c   1.000
_cell.angle_alpha   90.00
_cell.angle_beta   90.00
_cell.angle_gamma   90.00
#
_symmetry.space_group_name_H-M   'P 1'
#
loop_
_entity.id
_entity.type
_entity.pdbx_description
1 polymer ?
#
loop_
_entity_poly.entity_id
_entity_poly.type
_entity_poly.pdbx_seq_one_letter_code
_entity_poly.pdbx_strand_id
1 'polypeptide(L)'
;MKRSLAAAAIVFTLATAGTATAEAAAVPDFPVPEVFGTSFQKDSSGATAVYSPHSDGILRGWITRADAYRLEYEPIRWKRNGAGGGRFVGPLPGSVSLHASAIEEDIVYLSVSGCGPVGKEVTVNRRTSLGVKRCSDKVLLDRAKKIRSKGDRRPALITIYRGVIVKVQEIHVP
;
A
#
# COMPACT_ATOMS: atom_id res chain seq x y z
N MET A 1 40.58 66.33 13.63
CA MET A 1 41.03 65.58 12.43
C MET A 1 40.17 64.33 12.30
N LYS A 2 39.56 64.12 11.12
CA LYS A 2 39.21 62.85 10.41
C LYS A 2 38.55 61.70 11.23
N ARG A 3 37.51 60.96 10.82
CA ARG A 3 36.63 60.79 9.63
C ARG A 3 35.63 59.67 10.08
N SER A 4 34.31 59.84 9.89
CA SER A 4 33.45 59.09 8.93
C SER A 4 33.23 57.59 9.24
N LEU A 5 32.00 57.19 9.61
CA LEU A 5 30.94 56.58 8.75
C LEU A 5 31.13 55.06 8.50
N ALA A 6 30.20 54.24 8.99
CA ALA A 6 29.17 53.58 8.15
C ALA A 6 28.49 52.43 8.90
N ALA A 7 27.16 52.49 8.94
CA ALA A 7 26.28 51.39 9.31
C ALA A 7 26.21 50.34 8.18
N ALA A 8 26.01 49.07 8.53
CA ALA A 8 25.55 48.05 7.61
C ALA A 8 24.45 47.24 8.30
N ALA A 9 23.19 47.60 8.02
CA ALA A 9 22.02 46.82 8.35
C ALA A 9 21.91 45.66 7.35
N ILE A 10 21.97 44.42 7.83
CA ILE A 10 21.69 43.23 7.02
C ILE A 10 20.21 42.94 7.16
N VAL A 11 19.43 43.34 6.15
CA VAL A 11 18.04 42.93 5.98
C VAL A 11 18.05 41.50 5.44
N PHE A 12 17.71 40.52 6.26
CA PHE A 12 17.41 39.17 5.80
C PHE A 12 15.94 39.14 5.33
N THR A 13 15.73 39.35 4.03
CA THR A 13 14.48 39.03 3.35
C THR A 13 14.39 37.51 3.26
N LEU A 14 13.74 36.88 4.25
CA LEU A 14 13.29 35.49 4.12
C LEU A 14 12.20 35.46 3.07
N ALA A 15 12.60 35.08 1.85
CA ALA A 15 11.71 34.77 0.76
C ALA A 15 10.66 33.77 1.25
N THR A 16 9.40 34.16 1.13
CA THR A 16 8.24 33.28 1.12
C THR A 16 8.42 32.28 -0.02
N ALA A 17 9.09 31.16 0.27
CA ALA A 17 9.12 30.01 -0.60
C ALA A 17 7.67 29.55 -0.78
N GLY A 18 7.19 29.73 -2.01
CA GLY A 18 5.82 29.43 -2.40
C GLY A 18 5.42 28.03 -1.95
N THR A 19 4.18 27.94 -1.48
CA THR A 19 3.43 26.69 -1.45
C THR A 19 3.41 26.14 -2.87
N ALA A 20 4.39 25.31 -3.21
CA ALA A 20 4.24 24.36 -4.29
C ALA A 20 3.12 23.42 -3.86
N THR A 21 1.90 23.76 -4.27
CA THR A 21 0.84 22.76 -4.40
C THR A 21 1.42 21.70 -5.30
N ALA A 22 1.87 20.59 -4.72
CA ALA A 22 2.22 19.41 -5.46
C ALA A 22 1.01 19.08 -6.32
N GLU A 23 1.08 19.35 -7.62
CA GLU A 23 0.13 18.82 -8.57
C GLU A 23 0.02 17.33 -8.28
N ALA A 24 -1.20 16.88 -7.99
CA ALA A 24 -1.53 15.47 -7.87
C ALA A 24 -1.30 14.83 -9.25
N ALA A 25 -0.04 14.51 -9.55
CA ALA A 25 0.32 13.78 -10.75
C ALA A 25 -0.47 12.47 -10.73
N ALA A 26 -1.27 12.25 -11.78
CA ALA A 26 -2.06 11.04 -11.90
C ALA A 26 -1.16 9.81 -11.71
N VAL A 27 -1.60 8.86 -10.88
CA VAL A 27 -0.89 7.60 -10.65
C VAL A 27 -0.72 6.89 -11.99
N PRO A 28 0.50 6.52 -12.41
CA PRO A 28 0.71 5.78 -13.65
C PRO A 28 -0.04 4.44 -13.66
N ASP A 29 -0.41 3.99 -14.86
CA ASP A 29 -0.96 2.65 -15.04
C ASP A 29 0.15 1.59 -14.93
N PHE A 30 0.37 1.10 -13.72
CA PHE A 30 1.32 0.03 -13.47
C PHE A 30 0.83 -1.33 -14.00
N PRO A 31 1.72 -2.20 -14.49
CA PRO A 31 1.37 -3.56 -14.84
C PRO A 31 0.75 -4.30 -13.66
N VAL A 32 -0.46 -4.83 -13.85
CA VAL A 32 -1.15 -5.62 -12.83
C VAL A 32 -0.52 -7.02 -12.78
N PRO A 33 0.03 -7.45 -11.64
CA PRO A 33 0.67 -8.75 -11.55
C PRO A 33 -0.39 -9.86 -11.51
N GLU A 34 -0.05 -11.08 -11.96
CA GLU A 34 -0.98 -12.21 -11.93
C GLU A 34 -1.51 -12.45 -10.51
N VAL A 35 -2.82 -12.38 -10.31
CA VAL A 35 -3.45 -12.46 -8.99
C VAL A 35 -3.06 -13.75 -8.24
N PHE A 36 -3.04 -14.88 -8.95
CA PHE A 36 -2.65 -16.19 -8.42
C PHE A 36 -1.24 -16.62 -8.86
N GLY A 37 -0.33 -15.66 -9.02
CA GLY A 37 1.07 -15.93 -9.37
C GLY A 37 1.77 -16.81 -8.32
N THR A 38 2.52 -17.81 -8.78
CA THR A 38 3.12 -18.85 -7.93
C THR A 38 4.48 -18.47 -7.34
N SER A 39 5.02 -17.33 -7.74
CA SER A 39 6.28 -16.76 -7.26
C SER A 39 6.04 -15.49 -6.45
N PHE A 40 6.90 -15.22 -5.47
CA PHE A 40 6.94 -13.90 -4.84
C PHE A 40 7.31 -12.85 -5.87
N GLN A 41 6.71 -11.66 -5.77
CA GLN A 41 7.15 -10.53 -6.57
C GLN A 41 8.52 -10.10 -6.08
N LYS A 42 9.45 -9.93 -7.02
CA LYS A 42 10.70 -9.24 -6.73
C LYS A 42 10.40 -7.76 -6.61
N ASP A 43 10.91 -7.13 -5.56
CA ASP A 43 11.07 -5.68 -5.56
C ASP A 43 12.13 -5.30 -6.62
N SER A 44 12.11 -4.05 -7.11
CA SER A 44 13.16 -3.60 -8.02
C SER A 44 14.53 -3.49 -7.34
N SER A 45 14.57 -3.51 -6.00
CA SER A 45 15.78 -3.43 -5.17
C SER A 45 16.44 -4.78 -4.85
N GLY A 46 15.80 -5.92 -5.13
CA GLY A 46 16.35 -7.25 -4.85
C GLY A 46 16.59 -7.56 -3.36
N ALA A 47 16.01 -6.79 -2.44
CA ALA A 47 16.36 -6.81 -1.02
C ALA A 47 15.37 -7.61 -0.15
N THR A 48 15.88 -8.24 0.90
CA THR A 48 15.15 -9.02 1.91
C THR A 48 15.06 -8.18 3.21
N ALA A 49 14.16 -7.18 3.30
CA ALA A 49 14.12 -6.28 4.49
C ALA A 49 12.73 -5.77 4.93
N VAL A 50 12.61 -5.51 6.26
CA VAL A 50 11.43 -5.23 7.12
C VAL A 50 10.68 -3.91 6.84
N TYR A 51 11.29 -2.95 6.13
CA TYR A 51 10.64 -1.67 5.81
C TYR A 51 11.36 -1.04 4.61
N SER A 52 10.89 -1.31 3.40
CA SER A 52 10.97 -0.37 2.28
C SER A 52 9.98 -0.78 1.19
N PRO A 53 8.98 0.06 0.91
CA PRO A 53 8.34 0.11 -0.39
C PRO A 53 8.76 1.38 -1.08
N HIS A 54 9.89 1.32 -1.76
CA HIS A 54 10.32 2.45 -2.59
C HIS A 54 10.02 2.23 -4.08
N SER A 55 9.71 1.00 -4.48
CA SER A 55 9.41 0.69 -5.86
C SER A 55 7.95 1.01 -6.16
N ASP A 56 7.74 2.04 -6.97
CA ASP A 56 6.45 2.31 -7.59
C ASP A 56 5.93 1.07 -8.32
N GLY A 57 4.65 0.73 -8.13
CA GLY A 57 4.06 -0.45 -8.74
C GLY A 57 2.90 -1.08 -7.96
N ILE A 58 2.51 -2.27 -8.40
CA ILE A 58 1.44 -3.08 -7.78
C ILE A 58 2.04 -4.37 -7.24
N LEU A 59 1.83 -4.64 -5.96
CA LEU A 59 2.32 -5.81 -5.24
C LEU A 59 1.17 -6.65 -4.68
N ARG A 60 1.34 -7.97 -4.66
CA ARG A 60 0.50 -8.92 -3.93
C ARG A 60 0.99 -9.02 -2.50
N GLY A 61 0.11 -8.73 -1.56
CA GLY A 61 0.43 -8.88 -0.14
C GLY A 61 -0.78 -9.19 0.71
N TRP A 62 -0.51 -9.71 1.91
CA TRP A 62 -1.46 -9.64 3.01
C TRP A 62 -1.31 -8.32 3.71
N ILE A 63 -2.42 -7.65 3.96
CA ILE A 63 -2.45 -6.60 4.97
C ILE A 63 -2.28 -7.29 6.33
N THR A 64 -1.31 -6.85 7.12
CA THR A 64 -0.98 -7.46 8.43
C THR A 64 -1.38 -6.57 9.59
N ARG A 65 -1.31 -5.25 9.41
CA ARG A 65 -1.67 -4.24 10.40
C ARG A 65 -1.91 -2.91 9.69
N ALA A 66 -2.67 -2.03 10.33
CA ALA A 66 -2.67 -0.62 9.97
C ALA A 66 -2.82 0.24 11.22
N ASP A 67 -2.27 1.44 11.16
CA ASP A 67 -2.60 2.55 12.04
C ASP A 67 -3.24 3.69 11.21
N ALA A 68 -3.37 4.89 11.78
CA ALA A 68 -4.02 6.01 11.09
C ALA A 68 -3.25 6.51 9.85
N TYR A 69 -1.96 6.21 9.75
CA TYR A 69 -1.08 6.80 8.74
C TYR A 69 -0.31 5.77 7.93
N ARG A 70 -0.21 4.53 8.42
CA ARG A 70 0.62 3.47 7.82
C ARG A 70 -0.13 2.16 7.72
N LEU A 71 0.14 1.45 6.64
CA LEU A 71 -0.34 0.10 6.42
C LEU A 71 0.86 -0.84 6.29
N GLU A 72 0.88 -1.88 7.13
CA GLU A 72 1.85 -2.96 7.06
C GLU A 72 1.32 -4.08 6.17
N TYR A 73 2.19 -4.66 5.37
CA TYR A 73 1.84 -5.78 4.51
C TYR A 73 3.00 -6.75 4.30
N GLU A 74 2.67 -8.00 4.02
CA GLU A 74 3.61 -9.11 3.82
C GLU A 74 3.41 -9.69 2.40
N PRO A 75 4.47 -9.86 1.59
CA PRO A 75 4.37 -10.41 0.24
C PRO A 75 3.79 -11.82 0.24
N ILE A 76 2.98 -12.12 -0.78
CA ILE A 76 2.35 -13.43 -0.93
C ILE A 76 2.60 -14.02 -2.30
N ARG A 77 2.58 -15.36 -2.34
CA ARG A 77 2.50 -16.15 -3.57
C ARG A 77 1.40 -17.18 -3.45
N TRP A 78 0.83 -17.58 -4.58
CA TRP A 78 -0.15 -18.65 -4.62
C TRP A 78 0.53 -20.02 -4.52
N LYS A 79 0.09 -20.84 -3.58
CA LYS A 79 0.46 -22.25 -3.47
C LYS A 79 -0.74 -23.10 -3.89
N ARG A 80 -0.64 -23.74 -5.05
CA ARG A 80 -1.64 -24.70 -5.53
C ARG A 80 -1.72 -25.89 -4.58
N ASN A 81 -2.93 -26.41 -4.37
CA ASN A 81 -3.15 -27.75 -3.84
C ASN A 81 -3.60 -28.65 -5.01
N GLY A 82 -3.31 -29.96 -4.97
CA GLY A 82 -3.44 -30.85 -6.14
C GLY A 82 -4.85 -30.99 -6.73
N ALA A 83 -5.89 -30.41 -6.11
CA ALA A 83 -7.30 -30.56 -6.48
C ALA A 83 -7.92 -29.28 -7.09
N GLY A 84 -7.13 -28.44 -7.75
CA GLY A 84 -7.65 -27.25 -8.44
C GLY A 84 -7.90 -26.03 -7.56
N GLY A 85 -7.53 -26.09 -6.28
CA GLY A 85 -7.54 -24.95 -5.37
C GLY A 85 -6.14 -24.49 -5.00
N GLY A 86 -6.07 -23.75 -3.90
CA GLY A 86 -4.80 -23.33 -3.33
C GLY A 86 -4.99 -22.37 -2.18
N ARG A 87 -3.88 -21.80 -1.74
CA ARG A 87 -3.88 -20.73 -0.74
C ARG A 87 -2.73 -19.79 -1.00
N PHE A 88 -2.90 -18.55 -0.57
CA PHE A 88 -1.75 -17.67 -0.46
C PHE A 88 -0.83 -18.14 0.68
N VAL A 89 0.47 -18.06 0.44
CA VAL A 89 1.51 -18.30 1.43
C VAL A 89 2.48 -17.14 1.43
N GLY A 90 2.93 -16.78 2.62
CA GLY A 90 3.98 -15.79 2.84
C GLY A 90 5.36 -16.44 2.72
N PRO A 91 6.42 -15.64 2.83
CA PRO A 91 7.80 -16.12 2.88
C PRO A 91 8.03 -17.10 4.04
N LEU A 92 9.19 -17.78 4.01
CA LEU A 92 9.54 -18.74 5.04
C LEU A 92 9.63 -18.06 6.42
N PRO A 93 9.27 -18.75 7.51
CA PRO A 93 9.51 -18.24 8.86
C PRO A 93 10.98 -17.86 9.05
N GLY A 94 11.24 -16.67 9.61
CA GLY A 94 12.60 -16.14 9.77
C GLY A 94 13.13 -15.37 8.54
N SER A 95 12.47 -15.46 7.38
CA SER A 95 12.68 -14.51 6.30
C SER A 95 12.01 -13.19 6.65
N VAL A 96 12.82 -12.15 6.71
CA VAL A 96 12.34 -10.79 6.87
C VAL A 96 11.68 -10.33 5.56
N SER A 97 10.36 -10.09 5.57
CA SER A 97 9.67 -9.49 4.41
C SER A 97 8.39 -8.74 4.81
N LEU A 98 8.29 -8.26 6.04
CA LEU A 98 7.24 -7.28 6.35
C LEU A 98 7.61 -5.97 5.64
N HIS A 99 6.63 -5.24 5.15
CA HIS A 99 6.82 -3.90 4.59
C HIS A 99 5.80 -2.96 5.21
N ALA A 100 6.08 -1.66 5.20
CA ALA A 100 5.07 -0.65 5.48
C ALA A 100 5.33 0.63 4.71
N SER A 101 4.25 1.26 4.27
CA SER A 101 4.25 2.58 3.65
C SER A 101 3.18 3.45 4.31
N ALA A 102 3.32 4.75 4.14
CA ALA A 102 2.26 5.68 4.49
C ALA A 102 1.03 5.46 3.59
N ILE A 103 -0.14 5.82 4.10
CA ILE A 103 -1.41 5.75 3.38
C ILE A 103 -1.70 7.13 2.80
N GLU A 104 -2.01 7.20 1.51
CA GLU A 104 -2.48 8.44 0.87
C GLU A 104 -3.83 8.87 1.45
N GLU A 105 -4.07 10.17 1.64
CA GLU A 105 -5.31 10.69 2.23
C GLU A 105 -6.57 10.19 1.48
N ASP A 106 -6.49 10.15 0.15
CA ASP A 106 -7.59 9.71 -0.73
C ASP A 106 -7.40 8.29 -1.29
N ILE A 107 -6.85 7.38 -0.48
CA ILE A 107 -6.60 5.99 -0.88
C ILE A 107 -7.83 5.33 -1.52
N VAL A 108 -7.62 4.70 -2.68
CA VAL A 108 -8.66 3.92 -3.34
C VAL A 108 -8.72 2.53 -2.70
N TYR A 109 -9.77 2.27 -1.92
CA TYR A 109 -9.99 0.96 -1.34
C TYR A 109 -11.14 0.19 -2.04
N LEU A 110 -10.83 -0.96 -2.63
CA LEU A 110 -11.77 -1.84 -3.33
C LEU A 110 -11.90 -3.19 -2.60
N SER A 111 -13.09 -3.45 -2.09
CA SER A 111 -13.40 -4.61 -1.24
C SER A 111 -14.04 -5.76 -2.03
N VAL A 112 -13.73 -6.99 -1.63
CA VAL A 112 -14.39 -8.22 -2.10
C VAL A 112 -15.64 -8.55 -1.30
N SER A 113 -15.82 -7.92 -0.13
CA SER A 113 -16.91 -8.22 0.79
C SER A 113 -17.83 -7.04 1.11
N GLY A 114 -18.04 -6.14 0.13
CA GLY A 114 -18.81 -4.90 0.33
C GLY A 114 -18.14 -3.94 1.31
N CYS A 115 -18.83 -2.87 1.73
CA CYS A 115 -18.30 -1.90 2.72
C CYS A 115 -18.76 -2.17 4.14
N GLY A 116 -19.74 -3.05 4.31
CA GLY A 116 -20.26 -3.44 5.60
C GLY A 116 -19.43 -4.54 6.28
N PRO A 117 -20.05 -5.23 7.26
CA PRO A 117 -19.48 -6.40 7.89
C PRO A 117 -19.09 -7.45 6.85
N VAL A 118 -17.96 -8.10 7.11
CA VAL A 118 -17.40 -9.16 6.29
C VAL A 118 -18.41 -10.30 6.10
N GLY A 119 -18.50 -10.85 4.89
CA GLY A 119 -19.27 -12.06 4.59
C GLY A 119 -20.74 -11.85 4.29
N LYS A 120 -21.25 -10.60 4.36
CA LYS A 120 -22.65 -10.30 4.00
C LYS A 120 -22.87 -10.08 2.51
N GLU A 121 -21.83 -9.66 1.80
CA GLU A 121 -21.86 -9.38 0.37
C GLU A 121 -20.59 -9.93 -0.29
N VAL A 122 -20.68 -10.32 -1.56
CA VAL A 122 -19.53 -10.68 -2.39
C VAL A 122 -19.49 -9.73 -3.57
N THR A 123 -18.50 -8.85 -3.60
CA THR A 123 -18.37 -7.76 -4.57
C THR A 123 -17.10 -7.94 -5.40
N VAL A 124 -17.09 -9.00 -6.21
CA VAL A 124 -15.91 -9.49 -6.92
C VAL A 124 -16.12 -9.48 -8.43
N ASN A 125 -15.12 -9.04 -9.18
CA ASN A 125 -15.04 -9.34 -10.61
C ASN A 125 -14.63 -10.80 -10.79
N ARG A 126 -15.56 -11.66 -11.24
CA ARG A 126 -15.34 -13.10 -11.37
C ARG A 126 -14.21 -13.49 -12.35
N ARG A 127 -13.82 -12.61 -13.27
CA ARG A 127 -12.73 -12.88 -14.22
C ARG A 127 -11.35 -12.67 -13.61
N THR A 128 -11.22 -11.71 -12.70
CA THR A 128 -9.93 -11.32 -12.11
C THR A 128 -9.81 -11.72 -10.64
N SER A 129 -10.90 -12.15 -10.01
CA SER A 129 -11.00 -12.40 -8.57
C SER A 129 -10.68 -11.17 -7.71
N LEU A 130 -10.84 -9.96 -8.26
CA LEU A 130 -10.56 -8.71 -7.54
C LEU A 130 -11.84 -8.05 -7.03
N GLY A 131 -11.74 -7.41 -5.86
CA GLY A 131 -12.79 -6.57 -5.31
C GLY A 131 -13.13 -5.40 -6.24
N VAL A 132 -14.42 -5.10 -6.37
CA VAL A 132 -14.91 -3.98 -7.21
C VAL A 132 -15.66 -2.92 -6.44
N LYS A 133 -16.04 -3.19 -5.18
CA LYS A 133 -16.79 -2.22 -4.39
C LYS A 133 -15.85 -1.21 -3.75
N ARG A 134 -15.93 0.05 -4.16
CA ARG A 134 -15.23 1.15 -3.50
C ARG A 134 -15.81 1.39 -2.10
N CYS A 135 -14.94 1.44 -1.11
CA CYS A 135 -15.25 1.71 0.28
C CYS A 135 -14.33 2.82 0.81
N SER A 136 -14.69 3.42 1.94
CA SER A 136 -13.85 4.44 2.57
C SER A 136 -12.56 3.84 3.14
N ASP A 137 -11.56 4.70 3.25
CA ASP A 137 -10.33 4.50 4.03
C ASP A 137 -10.63 3.99 5.45
N LYS A 138 -11.66 4.52 6.12
CA LYS A 138 -12.11 4.07 7.44
C LYS A 138 -12.43 2.58 7.47
N VAL A 139 -13.08 2.06 6.43
CA VAL A 139 -13.41 0.62 6.35
C VAL A 139 -12.15 -0.22 6.20
N LEU A 140 -11.17 0.25 5.41
CA LEU A 140 -9.85 -0.40 5.30
C LEU A 140 -9.16 -0.45 6.67
N LEU A 141 -9.06 0.69 7.36
CA LEU A 141 -8.42 0.80 8.67
C LEU A 141 -9.12 -0.05 9.73
N ASP A 142 -10.44 0.00 9.80
CA ASP A 142 -11.23 -0.79 10.76
C ASP A 142 -11.08 -2.29 10.52
N ARG A 143 -10.91 -2.74 9.27
CA ARG A 143 -10.63 -4.14 8.95
C ARG A 143 -9.21 -4.53 9.33
N ALA A 144 -8.23 -3.71 9.00
CA ALA A 144 -6.84 -3.97 9.34
C ALA A 144 -6.62 -4.06 10.86
N LYS A 145 -7.32 -3.23 11.66
CA LYS A 145 -7.32 -3.30 13.13
C LYS A 145 -7.92 -4.58 13.71
N LYS A 146 -8.80 -5.26 12.96
CA LYS A 146 -9.47 -6.50 13.38
C LYS A 146 -8.66 -7.76 13.03
N ILE A 147 -7.52 -7.63 12.37
CA ILE A 147 -6.64 -8.76 12.08
C ILE A 147 -6.02 -9.23 13.40
N ARG A 148 -6.40 -10.42 13.87
CA ARG A 148 -5.89 -11.00 15.14
C ARG A 148 -4.94 -12.16 14.90
N SER A 149 -5.11 -12.86 13.79
CA SER A 149 -4.33 -14.04 13.42
C SER A 149 -3.94 -14.02 11.95
N LYS A 150 -3.07 -14.96 11.54
CA LYS A 150 -2.72 -15.14 10.12
C LYS A 150 -3.94 -15.51 9.26
N GLY A 151 -4.95 -16.18 9.84
CA GLY A 151 -6.16 -16.58 9.14
C GLY A 151 -7.11 -15.42 8.81
N ASP A 152 -7.01 -14.31 9.56
CA ASP A 152 -7.86 -13.13 9.36
C ASP A 152 -7.31 -12.17 8.29
N ARG A 153 -6.06 -12.40 7.87
CA ARG A 153 -5.38 -11.56 6.90
C ARG A 153 -6.03 -11.67 5.54
N ARG A 154 -6.10 -10.55 4.84
CA ARG A 154 -6.75 -10.44 3.54
C ARG A 154 -5.71 -10.28 2.45
N PRO A 155 -5.67 -11.17 1.45
CA PRO A 155 -4.80 -10.96 0.31
C PRO A 155 -5.33 -9.77 -0.49
N ALA A 156 -4.42 -8.93 -0.98
CA ALA A 156 -4.75 -7.74 -1.74
C ALA A 156 -3.68 -7.44 -2.79
N LEU A 157 -4.07 -6.72 -3.82
CA LEU A 157 -3.18 -5.92 -4.64
C LEU A 157 -3.01 -4.55 -3.97
N ILE A 158 -1.77 -4.17 -3.71
CA ILE A 158 -1.37 -2.94 -3.02
C ILE A 158 -0.59 -2.11 -4.04
N THR A 159 -1.10 -0.93 -4.37
CA THR A 159 -0.47 0.00 -5.30
C THR A 159 0.29 1.05 -4.52
N ILE A 160 1.57 1.21 -4.86
CA ILE A 160 2.49 2.14 -4.24
C ILE A 160 2.97 3.10 -5.30
N TYR A 161 2.93 4.38 -4.99
CA TYR A 161 3.42 5.43 -5.87
C TYR A 161 4.06 6.52 -5.02
N ARG A 162 5.29 6.91 -5.36
CA ARG A 162 6.09 7.90 -4.61
C ARG A 162 6.21 7.57 -3.12
N GLY A 163 6.31 6.27 -2.79
CA GLY A 163 6.51 5.77 -1.42
C GLY A 163 5.25 5.68 -0.55
N VAL A 164 4.08 6.05 -1.08
CA VAL A 164 2.79 5.99 -0.37
C VAL A 164 1.83 4.99 -1.02
N ILE A 165 0.94 4.40 -0.25
CA ILE A 165 -0.08 3.47 -0.71
C ILE A 165 -1.27 4.28 -1.21
N VAL A 166 -1.49 4.23 -2.53
CA VAL A 166 -2.54 4.99 -3.21
C VAL A 166 -3.78 4.14 -3.51
N LYS A 167 -3.64 2.80 -3.51
CA LYS A 167 -4.77 1.89 -3.75
C LYS A 167 -4.55 0.54 -3.07
N VAL A 168 -5.62 0.01 -2.48
CA VAL A 168 -5.71 -1.36 -1.97
C VAL A 168 -6.93 -2.03 -2.60
N GLN A 169 -6.72 -3.16 -3.27
CA GLN A 169 -7.78 -3.94 -3.90
C GLN A 169 -7.72 -5.38 -3.40
N GLU A 170 -8.71 -5.77 -2.60
CA GLU A 170 -8.79 -7.12 -2.02
C GLU A 170 -8.88 -8.19 -3.12
N ILE A 171 -8.25 -9.35 -2.86
CA ILE A 171 -8.30 -10.54 -3.69
C ILE A 171 -9.27 -11.53 -3.06
N HIS A 172 -10.21 -12.02 -3.86
CA HIS A 172 -11.10 -13.09 -3.47
C HIS A 172 -10.40 -14.43 -3.71
N VAL A 173 -10.25 -15.20 -2.64
CA VAL A 173 -9.79 -16.59 -2.73
C VAL A 173 -11.05 -17.46 -2.90
N PRO A 174 -11.15 -18.24 -4.00
CA PRO A 174 -12.25 -19.17 -4.22
C PRO A 174 -12.32 -20.29 -3.18
#